data_AF-D1YGH2-F1
#
_entry.id   AF-D1YGH2-F1
#
_cell.length_a   1.000
_cell.length_b   1.000
_cell.length_c   1.000
_cell.angle_alpha   90.00
_cell.angle_beta   90.00
_cell.angle_gamma   90.00
#
_symmetry.space_group_name_H-M   'P 1'
#
loop_
_entity.id
_entity.type
_entity.pdbx_description
1 polymer ?
#
loop_
_entity_poly.entity_id
_entity_poly.type
_entity_poly.pdbx_seq_one_letter_code
_entity_poly.pdbx_strand_id
1 'polypeptide(L)'
;MTAQEKAAIKNWNPRYRRNVYLYLWIYGILGAVTGITNDAALSYFDIVAPGLISGLNIFNAITALLMSLMIVWVHELGYRKILLILPPLTSIFLALTTITTNQIVIMFAYIISWTAIGVYDLMYPLMWTSYVPKEIRTKMFTVVMVVNLVAQTILTFIGGKAVVYFFSKMQSIPYDTASNLSAHTAQLSGSYLANYTNAFRIVLILTALVNVVAFVLAIFIKDEPKDYRTVGMKKPQTPEEKKKAFEALINKKTIMWILYIAGIQLGARLVVPYIPIYLNDYLHIPRGITSTINTF
;
A
#
# COMPACT_ATOMS: atom_id res chain seq x y z
N MET A 1 -2.29 -32.25 0.30
CA MET A 1 -3.46 -31.77 -0.45
C MET A 1 -4.56 -32.81 -0.33
N THR A 2 -5.74 -32.44 0.16
CA THR A 2 -6.86 -33.37 0.39
C THR A 2 -7.57 -33.74 -0.94
N ALA A 3 -8.36 -34.81 -0.95
CA ALA A 3 -9.13 -35.20 -2.13
C ALA A 3 -10.15 -34.12 -2.56
N GLN A 4 -10.75 -33.43 -1.58
CA GLN A 4 -11.65 -32.30 -1.81
C GLN A 4 -10.94 -31.10 -2.46
N GLU A 5 -9.71 -30.79 -2.04
CA GLU A 5 -8.91 -29.73 -2.66
C GLU A 5 -8.56 -30.05 -4.12
N LYS A 6 -8.22 -31.32 -4.42
CA LYS A 6 -7.94 -31.76 -5.80
C LYS A 6 -9.16 -31.63 -6.71
N ALA A 7 -10.34 -32.00 -6.21
CA ALA A 7 -11.60 -31.86 -6.95
C ALA A 7 -11.97 -30.37 -7.17
N ALA A 8 -11.79 -29.53 -6.14
CA ALA A 8 -12.03 -28.09 -6.23
C ALA A 8 -11.13 -27.41 -7.27
N ILE A 9 -9.85 -27.80 -7.33
CA ILE A 9 -8.90 -27.28 -8.34
C ILE A 9 -9.29 -27.73 -9.76
N LYS A 10 -9.72 -28.98 -9.94
CA LYS A 10 -10.13 -29.53 -11.23
C LYS A 10 -11.39 -28.84 -11.78
N ASN A 11 -12.33 -28.50 -10.90
CA ASN A 11 -13.59 -27.86 -11.25
C ASN A 11 -13.53 -26.32 -11.17
N TRP A 12 -12.36 -25.74 -10.91
CA TRP A 12 -12.22 -24.29 -10.75
C TRP A 12 -12.41 -23.59 -12.09
N ASN A 13 -13.36 -22.65 -12.14
CA ASN A 13 -13.62 -21.84 -13.32
C ASN A 13 -12.30 -21.23 -13.86
N PRO A 14 -11.92 -21.52 -15.12
CA PRO A 14 -10.68 -21.02 -15.72
C PRO A 14 -10.54 -19.49 -15.68
N ARG A 15 -11.65 -18.75 -15.80
CA ARG A 15 -11.66 -17.27 -15.67
C ARG A 15 -11.22 -16.85 -14.27
N TYR A 16 -11.82 -17.44 -13.25
CA TYR A 16 -11.53 -17.10 -11.85
C TYR A 16 -10.09 -17.46 -11.49
N ARG A 17 -9.63 -18.63 -11.93
CA ARG A 17 -8.24 -19.04 -11.76
C ARG A 17 -7.27 -18.05 -12.40
N ARG A 18 -7.54 -17.60 -13.64
CA ARG A 18 -6.72 -16.59 -14.32
C ARG A 18 -6.70 -15.25 -13.59
N ASN A 19 -7.87 -14.77 -13.16
CA ASN A 19 -7.97 -13.50 -12.42
C ASN A 19 -7.20 -13.55 -11.10
N VAL A 20 -7.24 -14.69 -10.40
CA VAL A 20 -6.52 -14.89 -9.13
C VAL A 20 -5.01 -14.84 -9.33
N TYR A 21 -4.47 -15.46 -10.39
CA TYR A 21 -3.04 -15.35 -10.68
C TYR A 21 -2.63 -13.93 -11.09
N LEU A 22 -3.41 -13.26 -11.93
CA LEU A 22 -3.15 -11.86 -12.30
C LEU A 22 -3.16 -10.97 -11.06
N TYR A 23 -4.14 -11.15 -10.18
CA TYR A 23 -4.22 -10.39 -8.94
C TYR A 23 -3.05 -10.68 -8.00
N LEU A 24 -2.58 -11.94 -7.90
CA LEU A 24 -1.41 -12.29 -7.10
C LEU A 24 -0.17 -11.51 -7.54
N TRP A 25 0.04 -11.38 -8.85
CA TRP A 25 1.12 -10.56 -9.40
C TRP A 25 0.94 -9.08 -9.07
N ILE A 26 -0.27 -8.54 -9.26
CA ILE A 26 -0.51 -7.13 -8.96
C ILE A 26 -0.34 -6.84 -7.47
N TYR A 27 -0.83 -7.72 -6.61
CA TYR A 27 -0.71 -7.59 -5.15
C TYR A 27 0.74 -7.71 -4.68
N GLY A 28 1.55 -8.55 -5.33
CA GLY A 28 3.00 -8.59 -5.11
C GLY A 28 3.68 -7.28 -5.52
N ILE A 29 3.36 -6.73 -6.70
CA ILE A 29 3.88 -5.42 -7.16
C ILE A 29 3.49 -4.30 -6.18
N LEU A 30 2.28 -4.34 -5.63
CA LEU A 30 1.86 -3.35 -4.66
C LEU A 30 2.52 -3.52 -3.30
N GLY A 31 2.79 -4.75 -2.86
CA GLY A 31 3.66 -4.99 -1.71
C GLY A 31 5.04 -4.35 -1.92
N ALA A 32 5.60 -4.49 -3.12
CA ALA A 32 6.83 -3.81 -3.51
C ALA A 32 6.72 -2.27 -3.41
N VAL A 33 5.62 -1.68 -3.91
CA VAL A 33 5.36 -0.24 -3.82
C VAL A 33 5.20 0.22 -2.38
N THR A 34 4.41 -0.51 -1.56
CA THR A 34 4.19 -0.18 -0.15
C THR A 34 5.48 -0.24 0.65
N GLY A 35 6.40 -1.14 0.30
CA GLY A 35 7.71 -1.26 0.94
C GLY A 35 8.56 -0.01 0.79
N ILE A 36 8.50 0.64 -0.38
CA ILE A 36 9.18 1.92 -0.63
C ILE A 36 8.42 3.08 0.02
N THR A 37 7.09 3.11 -0.10
CA THR A 37 6.30 4.24 0.39
C THR A 37 6.28 4.32 1.92
N ASN A 38 6.28 3.19 2.62
CA ASN A 38 6.30 3.15 4.08
C ASN A 38 7.69 3.36 4.69
N ASP A 39 8.73 3.52 3.87
CA ASP A 39 10.11 3.64 4.32
C ASP A 39 10.79 4.85 3.67
N ALA A 40 11.26 4.71 2.42
CA ALA A 40 11.97 5.78 1.73
C ALA A 40 11.10 7.02 1.45
N ALA A 41 9.81 6.88 1.19
CA ALA A 41 8.96 8.05 0.94
C ALA A 41 8.71 8.87 2.22
N LEU A 42 8.59 8.23 3.39
CA LEU A 42 8.42 8.96 4.65
C LEU A 42 9.66 9.78 4.99
N SER A 43 10.87 9.20 4.84
CA SER A 43 12.12 9.96 4.99
C SER A 43 12.24 11.10 3.96
N TYR A 44 11.77 10.90 2.72
CA TYR A 44 11.72 11.97 1.73
C TYR A 44 10.78 13.11 2.16
N PHE A 45 9.59 12.78 2.66
CA PHE A 45 8.62 13.78 3.09
C PHE A 45 9.05 14.54 4.33
N ASP A 46 9.87 13.95 5.19
CA ASP A 46 10.47 14.69 6.30
C ASP A 46 11.34 15.85 5.80
N ILE A 47 12.06 15.64 4.70
CA ILE A 47 12.90 16.66 4.06
C ILE A 47 12.06 17.72 3.33
N VAL A 48 11.12 17.30 2.48
CA VAL A 48 10.42 18.22 1.54
C VAL A 48 9.08 18.76 2.04
N ALA A 49 8.49 18.12 3.04
CA ALA A 49 7.16 18.44 3.54
C ALA A 49 7.04 18.09 5.05
N PRO A 50 7.87 18.65 5.94
CA PRO A 50 7.93 18.24 7.35
C PRO A 50 6.59 18.36 8.09
N GLY A 51 5.71 19.29 7.68
CA GLY A 51 4.36 19.39 8.25
C GLY A 51 3.44 18.21 7.91
N LEU A 52 3.74 17.45 6.85
CA LEU A 52 3.06 16.17 6.56
C LEU A 52 3.44 15.12 7.62
N ILE A 53 4.72 15.07 8.00
CA ILE A 53 5.24 14.13 8.99
C ILE A 53 4.75 14.46 10.40
N SER A 54 4.79 15.74 10.79
CA SER A 54 4.27 16.15 12.11
C SER A 54 2.76 15.88 12.23
N GLY A 55 2.01 16.02 11.13
CA GLY A 55 0.58 15.73 11.05
C GLY A 55 0.22 14.32 10.59
N LEU A 56 1.17 13.39 10.48
CA LEU A 56 0.99 12.13 9.75
C LEU A 56 -0.22 11.31 10.24
N ASN A 57 -0.50 11.32 11.54
CA ASN A 57 -1.66 10.67 12.12
C ASN A 57 -3.00 11.23 11.61
N ILE A 58 -3.10 12.55 11.43
CA ILE A 58 -4.29 13.21 10.87
C ILE A 58 -4.47 12.80 9.41
N PHE A 59 -3.39 12.82 8.62
CA PHE A 59 -3.43 12.38 7.23
C PHE A 59 -3.77 10.89 7.10
N ASN A 60 -3.27 10.05 8.00
CA ASN A 60 -3.63 8.63 8.07
C ASN A 60 -5.10 8.40 8.48
N ALA A 61 -5.69 9.30 9.28
CA ALA A 61 -7.12 9.26 9.58
C ALA A 61 -7.95 9.68 8.36
N ILE A 62 -7.57 10.75 7.66
CA ILE A 62 -8.23 11.21 6.44
C ILE A 62 -8.21 10.12 5.37
N THR A 63 -7.05 9.51 5.11
CA THR A 63 -6.92 8.41 4.15
C THR A 63 -7.80 7.22 4.53
N ALA A 64 -7.90 6.87 5.82
CA ALA A 64 -8.78 5.80 6.28
C ALA A 64 -10.27 6.09 6.02
N LEU A 65 -10.71 7.33 6.24
CA LEU A 65 -12.08 7.75 5.90
C LEU A 65 -12.33 7.65 4.40
N LEU A 66 -11.41 8.15 3.57
CA LEU A 66 -11.53 8.07 2.12
C LEU A 66 -11.55 6.62 1.61
N MET A 67 -10.68 5.75 2.17
CA MET A 67 -10.67 4.32 1.86
C MET A 67 -12.03 3.67 2.15
N SER A 68 -12.62 3.98 3.31
CA SER A 68 -13.92 3.43 3.70
C SER A 68 -15.03 3.84 2.72
N LEU A 69 -15.03 5.10 2.26
CA LEU A 69 -15.98 5.61 1.26
C LEU A 69 -15.79 4.92 -0.09
N MET A 70 -14.54 4.74 -0.54
CA MET A 70 -14.25 4.08 -1.81
C MET A 70 -14.64 2.59 -1.82
N ILE A 71 -14.51 1.87 -0.70
CA ILE A 71 -14.97 0.48 -0.58
C ILE A 71 -16.48 0.37 -0.76
N VAL A 72 -17.24 1.34 -0.23
CA VAL A 72 -18.69 1.38 -0.45
C VAL A 72 -18.99 1.43 -1.94
N TRP A 73 -18.16 2.02 -2.79
CA TRP A 73 -18.42 2.04 -4.25
C TRP A 73 -17.98 0.78 -5.00
N VAL A 74 -17.30 -0.18 -4.35
CA VAL A 74 -16.87 -1.45 -4.98
C VAL A 74 -18.05 -2.25 -5.51
N HIS A 75 -19.16 -2.29 -4.77
CA HIS A 75 -20.35 -3.01 -5.21
C HIS A 75 -20.99 -2.37 -6.45
N GLU A 76 -20.76 -1.07 -6.71
CA GLU A 76 -21.31 -0.40 -7.89
C GLU A 76 -20.36 -0.44 -9.09
N LEU A 77 -19.09 -0.13 -8.90
CA LEU A 77 -18.13 0.00 -10.00
C LEU A 77 -17.57 -1.35 -10.47
N GLY A 78 -17.56 -2.35 -9.59
CA GLY A 78 -16.92 -3.64 -9.84
C GLY A 78 -15.43 -3.63 -9.61
N TYR A 79 -14.86 -4.82 -9.46
CA TYR A 79 -13.46 -4.98 -9.08
C TYR A 79 -12.52 -4.43 -10.16
N ARG A 80 -12.74 -4.78 -11.43
CA ARG A 80 -11.83 -4.42 -12.52
C ARG A 80 -11.69 -2.91 -12.69
N LYS A 81 -12.80 -2.16 -12.65
CA LYS A 81 -12.75 -0.71 -12.86
C LYS A 81 -11.94 -0.02 -11.77
N ILE A 82 -12.08 -0.46 -10.53
CA ILE A 82 -11.32 0.13 -9.42
C ILE A 82 -9.84 -0.25 -9.57
N LEU A 83 -9.52 -1.52 -9.84
CA LEU A 83 -8.13 -1.94 -10.07
C LEU A 83 -7.46 -1.27 -11.28
N LEU A 84 -8.23 -0.75 -12.23
CA LEU A 84 -7.70 0.03 -13.36
C LEU A 84 -7.44 1.49 -13.00
N ILE A 85 -8.18 2.06 -12.05
CA ILE A 85 -8.03 3.47 -11.67
C ILE A 85 -6.94 3.62 -10.61
N LEU A 86 -6.87 2.71 -9.64
CA LEU A 86 -5.98 2.87 -8.48
C LEU A 86 -4.49 2.94 -8.84
N PRO A 87 -3.90 2.04 -9.67
CA PRO A 87 -2.47 2.11 -9.92
C PRO A 87 -2.03 3.37 -10.68
N PRO A 88 -2.69 3.82 -11.77
CA PRO A 88 -2.38 5.10 -12.40
C PRO A 88 -2.54 6.27 -11.42
N LEU A 89 -3.57 6.26 -10.59
CA LEU A 89 -3.79 7.30 -9.59
C LEU A 89 -2.61 7.36 -8.60
N THR A 90 -2.21 6.22 -8.04
CA THR A 90 -1.02 6.13 -7.18
C THR A 90 0.23 6.62 -7.91
N SER A 91 0.48 6.19 -9.14
CA SER A 91 1.68 6.57 -9.90
C SER A 91 1.75 8.07 -10.20
N ILE A 92 0.64 8.68 -10.64
CA ILE A 92 0.56 10.11 -10.96
C ILE A 92 0.79 10.94 -9.70
N PHE A 93 0.09 10.63 -8.62
CA PHE A 93 0.19 11.41 -7.39
C PHE A 93 1.51 11.17 -6.66
N LEU A 94 2.08 9.96 -6.70
CA LEU A 94 3.42 9.71 -6.19
C LEU A 94 4.47 10.51 -6.99
N ALA A 95 4.39 10.52 -8.32
CA ALA A 95 5.27 11.34 -9.14
C ALA A 95 5.08 12.85 -8.87
N LEU A 96 3.85 13.30 -8.65
CA LEU A 96 3.55 14.71 -8.32
C LEU A 96 4.29 15.16 -7.05
N THR A 97 4.41 14.30 -6.04
CA THR A 97 5.20 14.61 -4.82
C THR A 97 6.69 14.82 -5.09
N THR A 98 7.22 14.32 -6.20
CA THR A 98 8.64 14.45 -6.57
C THR A 98 8.94 15.71 -7.39
N ILE A 99 7.95 16.25 -8.09
CA ILE A 99 8.13 17.37 -9.03
C ILE A 99 7.87 18.72 -8.36
N THR A 100 6.92 18.77 -7.43
CA THR A 100 6.54 20.01 -6.74
C THR A 100 7.38 20.27 -5.50
N THR A 101 7.60 21.54 -5.17
CA THR A 101 8.15 22.00 -3.89
C THR A 101 7.08 22.56 -2.96
N ASN A 102 5.83 22.66 -3.43
CA ASN A 102 4.74 23.19 -2.63
C ASN A 102 4.22 22.11 -1.66
N GLN A 103 4.44 22.33 -0.37
CA GLN A 103 4.06 21.41 0.71
C GLN A 103 2.57 21.06 0.72
N ILE A 104 1.68 22.01 0.40
CA ILE A 104 0.23 21.75 0.36
C ILE A 104 -0.09 20.75 -0.76
N VAL A 105 0.54 20.92 -1.93
CA VAL A 105 0.36 20.00 -3.07
C VAL A 105 0.89 18.60 -2.72
N ILE A 106 2.03 18.51 -2.02
CA ILE A 106 2.59 17.23 -1.55
C ILE A 106 1.61 16.55 -0.58
N MET A 107 1.02 17.28 0.37
CA MET A 107 0.03 16.73 1.30
C MET A 107 -1.20 16.18 0.58
N PHE A 108 -1.76 16.91 -0.38
CA PHE A 108 -2.89 16.41 -1.18
C PHE A 108 -2.51 15.17 -1.99
N ALA A 109 -1.34 15.18 -2.62
CA ALA A 109 -0.85 14.05 -3.38
C ALA A 109 -0.58 12.81 -2.51
N TYR A 110 -0.07 13.00 -1.30
CA TYR A 110 0.06 11.95 -0.28
C TYR A 110 -1.30 11.34 0.05
N ILE A 111 -2.30 12.15 0.39
CA ILE A 111 -3.65 11.66 0.76
C ILE A 111 -4.22 10.78 -0.36
N ILE A 112 -4.15 11.24 -1.61
CA ILE A 112 -4.73 10.52 -2.74
C ILE A 112 -3.96 9.22 -3.01
N SER A 113 -2.62 9.27 -3.05
CA SER A 113 -1.80 8.08 -3.32
C SER A 113 -1.90 7.02 -2.22
N TRP A 114 -1.87 7.41 -0.93
CA TRP A 114 -2.05 6.48 0.19
C TRP A 114 -3.46 5.89 0.26
N THR A 115 -4.48 6.69 -0.03
CA THR A 115 -5.85 6.18 -0.16
C THR A 115 -5.92 5.14 -1.26
N ALA A 116 -5.33 5.43 -2.42
CA ALA A 116 -5.39 4.52 -3.56
C ALA A 116 -4.68 3.18 -3.28
N ILE A 117 -3.50 3.24 -2.65
CA ILE A 117 -2.77 2.05 -2.18
C ILE A 117 -3.63 1.24 -1.20
N GLY A 118 -4.18 1.89 -0.17
CA GLY A 118 -4.91 1.15 0.87
C GLY A 118 -6.29 0.64 0.43
N VAL A 119 -6.99 1.28 -0.51
CA VAL A 119 -8.18 0.68 -1.14
C VAL A 119 -7.81 -0.64 -1.82
N TYR A 120 -6.63 -0.71 -2.43
CA TYR A 120 -6.18 -1.93 -3.07
C TYR A 120 -6.04 -3.09 -2.07
N ASP A 121 -5.42 -2.85 -0.91
CA ASP A 121 -5.30 -3.84 0.17
C ASP A 121 -6.66 -4.30 0.69
N LEU A 122 -7.67 -3.43 0.68
CA LEU A 122 -9.01 -3.76 1.15
C LEU A 122 -9.85 -4.47 0.09
N MET A 123 -9.52 -4.31 -1.20
CA MET A 123 -10.15 -5.07 -2.28
C MET A 123 -9.71 -6.52 -2.32
N TYR A 124 -8.49 -6.82 -1.87
CA TYR A 124 -7.91 -8.14 -1.92
C TYR A 124 -8.82 -9.22 -1.27
N PRO A 125 -9.25 -9.08 0.00
CA PRO A 125 -10.08 -10.11 0.63
C PRO A 125 -11.42 -10.28 -0.06
N LEU A 126 -12.01 -9.19 -0.53
CA LEU A 126 -13.29 -9.20 -1.23
C LEU A 126 -13.21 -10.03 -2.51
N MET A 127 -12.24 -9.74 -3.37
CA MET A 127 -12.03 -10.50 -4.61
C MET A 127 -11.72 -11.97 -4.37
N TRP A 128 -10.89 -12.27 -3.36
CA TRP A 128 -10.48 -13.63 -3.08
C TRP A 128 -11.64 -14.49 -2.59
N THR A 129 -12.55 -13.91 -1.80
CA THR A 129 -13.77 -14.61 -1.39
C THR A 129 -14.72 -14.91 -2.56
N SER A 130 -14.70 -14.09 -3.61
CA SER A 130 -15.49 -14.28 -4.83
C SER A 130 -14.89 -15.29 -5.80
N TYR A 131 -13.55 -15.27 -5.99
CA TYR A 131 -12.90 -16.06 -7.04
C TYR A 131 -12.29 -17.39 -6.59
N VAL A 132 -12.08 -17.58 -5.28
CA VAL A 132 -11.42 -18.79 -4.76
C VAL A 132 -12.41 -19.75 -4.11
N PRO A 133 -12.42 -21.05 -4.52
CA PRO A 133 -13.22 -22.10 -3.89
C PRO A 133 -12.96 -22.18 -2.39
N LYS A 134 -14.01 -22.47 -1.60
CA LYS A 134 -13.95 -22.44 -0.13
C LYS A 134 -12.87 -23.39 0.42
N GLU A 135 -12.66 -24.51 -0.24
CA GLU A 135 -11.79 -25.61 0.17
C GLU A 135 -10.30 -25.22 0.11
N ILE A 136 -9.91 -24.36 -0.84
CA ILE A 136 -8.52 -23.89 -1.00
C ILE A 136 -8.32 -22.44 -0.58
N ARG A 137 -9.41 -21.76 -0.18
CA ARG A 137 -9.44 -20.33 0.13
C ARG A 137 -8.37 -19.92 1.14
N THR A 138 -8.35 -20.56 2.30
CA THR A 138 -7.41 -20.22 3.38
C THR A 138 -5.96 -20.33 2.94
N LYS A 139 -5.60 -21.41 2.23
CA LYS A 139 -4.23 -21.60 1.71
C LYS A 139 -3.84 -20.53 0.70
N MET A 140 -4.73 -20.26 -0.25
CA MET A 140 -4.49 -19.21 -1.24
C MET A 140 -4.44 -17.82 -0.60
N PHE A 141 -5.22 -17.57 0.45
CA PHE A 141 -5.15 -16.34 1.25
C PHE A 141 -3.76 -16.18 1.89
N THR A 142 -3.25 -17.23 2.52
CA THR A 142 -1.90 -17.23 3.11
C THR A 142 -0.83 -16.98 2.03
N VAL A 143 -0.90 -17.65 0.89
CA VAL A 143 0.10 -17.52 -0.18
C VAL A 143 0.25 -16.08 -0.64
N VAL A 144 -0.85 -15.40 -0.94
CA VAL A 144 -0.80 -14.04 -1.49
C VAL A 144 -0.43 -12.98 -0.43
N MET A 145 -0.82 -13.18 0.83
CA MET A 145 -0.32 -12.36 1.94
C MET A 145 1.19 -12.50 2.11
N VAL A 146 1.71 -13.73 2.03
CA VAL A 146 3.16 -13.97 2.08
C VAL A 146 3.88 -13.36 0.88
N VAL A 147 3.33 -13.48 -0.33
CA VAL A 147 3.92 -12.87 -1.54
C VAL A 147 3.99 -11.35 -1.41
N ASN A 148 2.93 -10.71 -0.92
CA ASN A 148 2.91 -9.27 -0.69
C ASN A 148 3.95 -8.85 0.36
N LEU A 149 3.98 -9.53 1.50
CA LEU A 149 4.94 -9.22 2.57
C LEU A 149 6.38 -9.43 2.11
N VAL A 150 6.68 -10.53 1.41
CA VAL A 150 8.02 -10.79 0.86
C VAL A 150 8.43 -9.72 -0.13
N ALA A 151 7.53 -9.31 -1.04
CA ALA A 151 7.81 -8.22 -1.97
C ALA A 151 8.04 -6.91 -1.25
N GLN A 152 7.24 -6.61 -0.21
CA GLN A 152 7.41 -5.44 0.64
C GLN A 152 8.78 -5.42 1.32
N THR A 153 9.13 -6.49 2.01
CA THR A 153 10.43 -6.70 2.68
C THR A 153 11.60 -6.51 1.71
N ILE A 154 11.57 -7.14 0.53
CA ILE A 154 12.66 -7.03 -0.46
C ILE A 154 12.83 -5.57 -0.92
N LEU A 155 11.73 -4.89 -1.22
CA LEU A 155 11.80 -3.53 -1.74
C LEU A 155 12.10 -2.50 -0.66
N THR A 156 11.64 -2.68 0.57
CA THR A 156 12.07 -1.85 1.71
C THR A 156 13.60 -1.93 1.86
N PHE A 157 14.16 -3.14 1.85
CA PHE A 157 15.61 -3.35 1.95
C PHE A 157 16.39 -2.71 0.79
N ILE A 158 15.93 -2.90 -0.45
CA ILE A 158 16.58 -2.34 -1.64
C ILE A 158 16.40 -0.82 -1.69
N GLY A 159 15.24 -0.30 -1.27
CA GLY A 159 14.86 1.10 -1.37
C GLY A 159 15.86 2.04 -0.69
N GLY A 160 16.17 1.81 0.58
CA GLY A 160 17.15 2.63 1.30
C GLY A 160 18.55 2.57 0.68
N LYS A 161 18.98 1.38 0.25
CA LYS A 161 20.28 1.19 -0.39
C LYS A 161 20.36 1.88 -1.75
N ALA A 162 19.26 1.86 -2.50
CA ALA A 162 19.14 2.54 -3.78
C ALA A 162 19.25 4.06 -3.62
N VAL A 163 18.62 4.64 -2.58
CA VAL A 163 18.77 6.06 -2.25
C VAL A 163 20.23 6.42 -2.00
N VAL A 164 20.93 5.67 -1.14
CA VAL A 164 22.35 5.91 -0.84
C VAL A 164 23.22 5.74 -2.10
N TYR A 165 22.92 4.74 -2.93
CA TYR A 165 23.63 4.51 -4.18
C TYR A 165 23.49 5.68 -5.16
N PHE A 166 22.27 6.14 -5.43
CA PHE A 166 22.05 7.29 -6.31
C PHE A 166 22.67 8.57 -5.75
N PHE A 167 22.62 8.76 -4.43
CA PHE A 167 23.28 9.88 -3.76
C PHE A 167 24.80 9.83 -3.94
N SER A 168 25.43 8.67 -3.74
CA SER A 168 26.87 8.48 -3.94
C SER A 168 27.30 8.82 -5.36
N LYS A 169 26.49 8.42 -6.36
CA LYS A 169 26.74 8.66 -7.77
C LYS A 169 26.62 10.15 -8.13
N MET A 170 25.64 10.86 -7.57
CA MET A 170 25.46 12.30 -7.81
C MET A 170 26.55 13.14 -7.15
N GLN A 171 27.07 12.70 -6.00
CA GLN A 171 28.16 13.38 -5.30
C GLN A 171 29.56 12.92 -5.73
N SER A 172 29.66 11.89 -6.58
CA SER A 172 30.94 11.26 -6.97
C SER A 172 31.79 10.84 -5.77
N ILE A 173 31.14 10.32 -4.71
CA ILE A 173 31.78 9.84 -3.48
C ILE A 173 31.59 8.32 -3.33
N PRO A 174 32.46 7.62 -2.57
CA PRO A 174 32.27 6.22 -2.24
C PRO A 174 30.96 5.96 -1.49
N TYR A 175 30.39 4.75 -1.66
CA TYR A 175 29.13 4.35 -1.04
C TYR A 175 29.17 4.47 0.50
N ASP A 176 30.28 4.07 1.13
CA ASP A 176 30.41 4.11 2.59
C ASP A 176 30.37 5.54 3.13
N THR A 177 31.02 6.47 2.43
CA THR A 177 30.97 7.90 2.75
C THR A 177 29.54 8.45 2.58
N ALA A 178 28.87 8.10 1.49
CA ALA A 178 27.47 8.49 1.25
C ALA A 178 26.52 7.93 2.30
N SER A 179 26.76 6.68 2.74
CA SER A 179 26.01 6.00 3.79
C SER A 179 26.17 6.73 5.13
N ASN A 180 27.41 7.06 5.53
CA ASN A 180 27.67 7.81 6.76
C ASN A 180 27.09 9.24 6.73
N LEU A 181 27.11 9.90 5.56
CA LEU A 181 26.46 11.20 5.39
C LEU A 181 24.93 11.11 5.49
N SER A 182 24.34 10.00 5.03
CA SER A 182 22.90 9.77 5.14
C SER A 182 22.40 9.58 6.58
N ALA A 183 23.29 9.30 7.53
CA ALA A 183 22.97 9.24 8.96
C ALA A 183 22.82 10.64 9.62
N HIS A 184 23.34 11.68 8.98
CA HIS A 184 23.39 13.04 9.52
C HIS A 184 22.63 14.00 8.61
N THR A 185 21.38 13.65 8.31
CA THR A 185 20.44 14.40 7.46
C THR A 185 20.34 15.88 7.85
N ALA A 186 20.27 16.17 9.15
CA ALA A 186 20.21 17.54 9.70
C ALA A 186 21.46 18.39 9.41
N GLN A 187 22.59 17.77 9.09
CA GLN A 187 23.84 18.46 8.76
C GLN A 187 24.04 18.62 7.25
N LEU A 188 23.20 18.00 6.42
CA LEU A 188 23.25 18.15 4.97
C LEU A 188 22.72 19.53 4.58
N SER A 189 23.55 20.31 3.90
CA SER A 189 23.18 21.64 3.39
C SER A 189 23.65 21.85 1.95
N GLY A 190 23.03 22.81 1.26
CA GLY A 190 23.38 23.17 -0.11
C GLY A 190 23.28 22.01 -1.09
N SER A 191 24.35 21.76 -1.85
CA SER A 191 24.41 20.71 -2.88
C SER A 191 24.21 19.29 -2.33
N TYR A 192 24.67 19.02 -1.10
CA TYR A 192 24.51 17.72 -0.46
C TYR A 192 23.04 17.38 -0.19
N LEU A 193 22.29 18.32 0.39
CA LEU A 193 20.85 18.14 0.63
C LEU A 193 20.06 18.01 -0.68
N ALA A 194 20.38 18.83 -1.68
CA ALA A 194 19.71 18.79 -2.98
C ALA A 194 19.89 17.45 -3.70
N ASN A 195 21.12 16.92 -3.74
CA ASN A 195 21.42 15.63 -4.36
C ASN A 195 20.86 14.45 -3.56
N TYR A 196 20.83 14.54 -2.24
CA TYR A 196 20.17 13.52 -1.40
C TYR A 196 18.66 13.50 -1.64
N THR A 197 18.02 14.67 -1.71
CA THR A 197 16.60 14.81 -2.06
C THR A 197 16.32 14.27 -3.47
N ASN A 198 17.18 14.56 -4.44
CA ASN A 198 17.04 14.03 -5.80
C ASN A 198 17.21 12.50 -5.86
N ALA A 199 18.06 11.90 -5.03
CA ALA A 199 18.18 10.46 -4.93
C ALA A 199 16.85 9.80 -4.50
N PHE A 200 16.15 10.39 -3.53
CA PHE A 200 14.79 9.95 -3.18
C PHE A 200 13.80 10.11 -4.34
N ARG A 201 13.82 11.25 -5.03
CA ARG A 201 12.93 11.49 -6.19
C ARG A 201 13.09 10.42 -7.26
N ILE A 202 14.33 10.02 -7.58
CA ILE A 202 14.60 8.94 -8.54
C ILE A 202 13.95 7.63 -8.06
N VAL A 203 14.14 7.24 -6.80
CA VAL A 203 13.57 6.00 -6.25
C VAL A 203 12.04 6.03 -6.27
N LEU A 204 11.42 7.17 -5.94
CA LEU A 204 9.96 7.33 -5.97
C LEU A 204 9.40 7.31 -7.40
N ILE A 205 10.10 7.90 -8.37
CA ILE A 205 9.72 7.83 -9.79
C ILE A 205 9.83 6.39 -10.31
N LEU A 206 10.91 5.68 -9.99
CA LEU A 206 11.05 4.26 -10.34
C LEU A 206 9.92 3.42 -9.73
N THR A 207 9.52 3.72 -8.50
CA THR A 207 8.40 3.07 -7.82
C THR A 207 7.08 3.36 -8.54
N ALA A 208 6.85 4.61 -8.94
CA ALA A 208 5.67 4.98 -9.74
C ALA A 208 5.63 4.23 -11.08
N LEU A 209 6.78 4.02 -11.74
CA LEU A 209 6.90 3.25 -12.98
C LEU A 209 6.63 1.75 -12.77
N VAL A 210 7.16 1.15 -11.70
CA VAL A 210 6.87 -0.24 -11.33
C VAL A 210 5.37 -0.44 -11.13
N ASN A 211 4.69 0.53 -10.52
CA ASN A 211 3.25 0.49 -10.33
C ASN A 211 2.43 0.62 -11.63
N VAL A 212 3.01 1.12 -12.73
CA VAL A 212 2.34 1.06 -14.05
C VAL A 212 2.24 -0.37 -14.55
N VAL A 213 3.16 -1.27 -14.17
CA VAL A 213 3.07 -2.70 -14.50
C VAL A 213 1.81 -3.31 -13.87
N ALA A 214 1.47 -2.92 -12.64
CA ALA A 214 0.22 -3.31 -11.98
C ALA A 214 -1.02 -2.87 -12.78
N PHE A 215 -1.01 -1.67 -13.37
CA PHE A 215 -2.08 -1.21 -14.26
C PHE A 215 -2.21 -2.09 -15.51
N VAL A 216 -1.10 -2.39 -16.18
CA VAL A 216 -1.09 -3.23 -17.39
C VAL A 216 -1.68 -4.61 -17.10
N LEU A 217 -1.31 -5.22 -15.97
CA LEU A 217 -1.86 -6.51 -15.53
C LEU A 217 -3.36 -6.43 -15.21
N ALA A 218 -3.82 -5.31 -14.62
CA ALA A 218 -5.23 -5.11 -14.30
C ALA A 218 -6.14 -5.06 -15.55
N ILE A 219 -5.62 -4.64 -16.72
CA ILE A 219 -6.37 -4.64 -17.99
C ILE A 219 -6.85 -6.04 -18.36
N PHE A 220 -6.06 -7.07 -18.02
CA PHE A 220 -6.35 -8.47 -18.35
C PHE A 220 -7.33 -9.15 -17.38
N ILE A 221 -7.70 -8.50 -16.27
CA ILE A 221 -8.74 -8.99 -15.36
C ILE A 221 -10.10 -8.90 -16.05
N LYS A 222 -10.88 -9.97 -15.97
CA LYS A 222 -12.25 -10.03 -16.50
C LYS A 222 -13.23 -10.33 -15.37
N ASP A 223 -13.98 -9.34 -14.93
CA ASP A 223 -15.04 -9.49 -13.95
C ASP A 223 -16.43 -9.47 -14.60
N GLU A 224 -17.37 -10.18 -13.99
CA GLU A 224 -18.79 -10.08 -14.32
C GLU A 224 -19.55 -9.48 -13.13
N PRO A 225 -20.73 -8.86 -13.36
CA PRO A 225 -21.56 -8.31 -12.29
C PRO A 225 -21.90 -9.30 -11.16
N LYS A 226 -21.96 -10.60 -11.48
CA LYS A 226 -22.19 -11.69 -10.52
C LYS A 226 -21.06 -11.85 -9.51
N ASP A 227 -19.86 -11.38 -9.83
CA ASP A 227 -18.67 -11.57 -9.03
C ASP A 227 -18.58 -10.57 -7.86
N TYR A 228 -19.16 -9.37 -8.02
CA TYR A 228 -19.09 -8.27 -7.04
C TYR A 228 -20.46 -7.77 -6.56
N ARG A 229 -21.56 -8.29 -7.12
CA ARG A 229 -22.93 -8.02 -6.64
C ARG A 229 -23.65 -9.34 -6.39
N THR A 230 -24.41 -9.39 -5.31
CA THR A 230 -25.38 -10.47 -5.07
C THR A 230 -26.54 -10.30 -6.04
N VAL A 231 -26.47 -10.94 -7.21
CA VAL A 231 -27.53 -10.90 -8.21
C VAL A 231 -28.71 -11.72 -7.69
N GLY A 232 -29.82 -11.04 -7.38
CA GLY A 232 -31.08 -11.68 -6.96
C GLY A 232 -31.49 -11.49 -5.49
N MET A 233 -30.68 -10.85 -4.64
CA MET A 233 -31.16 -10.42 -3.31
C MET A 233 -31.79 -9.02 -3.39
N LYS A 234 -33.01 -8.88 -2.85
CA LYS A 234 -33.63 -7.56 -2.67
C LYS A 234 -32.71 -6.71 -1.80
N LYS A 235 -32.23 -5.59 -2.34
CA LYS A 235 -31.62 -4.55 -1.50
C LYS A 235 -32.68 -4.15 -0.46
N PRO A 236 -32.33 -3.97 0.83
CA PRO A 236 -33.28 -3.42 1.80
C PRO A 236 -33.72 -2.04 1.29
N GLN A 237 -34.99 -1.93 0.90
CA GLN A 237 -35.52 -0.75 0.20
C GLN A 237 -36.13 0.24 1.20
N THR A 238 -36.66 -0.25 2.32
CA THR A 238 -37.27 0.61 3.34
C THR A 238 -36.26 1.03 4.42
N PRO A 239 -36.46 2.20 5.05
CA PRO A 239 -35.64 2.65 6.18
C PRO A 239 -35.60 1.64 7.33
N GLU A 240 -36.70 0.94 7.58
CA GLU A 240 -36.82 -0.07 8.64
C GLU A 240 -36.03 -1.35 8.34
N GLU A 241 -36.04 -1.82 7.08
CA GLU A 241 -35.21 -2.96 6.65
C GLU A 241 -33.72 -2.62 6.74
N LYS A 242 -33.33 -1.39 6.38
CA LYS A 242 -31.96 -0.90 6.53
C LYS A 242 -31.55 -0.83 8.00
N LYS A 243 -32.43 -0.35 8.87
CA LYS A 243 -32.20 -0.28 10.32
C LYS A 243 -32.05 -1.68 10.92
N LYS A 244 -32.92 -2.63 10.58
CA LYS A 244 -32.81 -4.04 11.02
C LYS A 244 -31.54 -4.71 10.52
N ALA A 245 -31.14 -4.47 9.27
CA ALA A 245 -29.89 -4.99 8.73
C ALA A 245 -28.66 -4.41 9.45
N PHE A 246 -28.70 -3.12 9.80
CA PHE A 246 -27.66 -2.46 10.57
C PHE A 246 -27.59 -2.97 12.01
N GLU A 247 -28.73 -3.14 12.68
CA GLU A 247 -28.81 -3.74 14.02
C GLU A 247 -28.30 -5.18 14.04
N ALA A 248 -28.54 -5.97 12.99
CA ALA A 248 -27.98 -7.31 12.85
C ALA A 248 -26.44 -7.32 12.72
N LEU A 249 -25.86 -6.27 12.11
CA LEU A 249 -24.41 -6.08 12.03
C LEU A 249 -23.83 -5.60 13.35
N ILE A 250 -24.52 -4.71 14.08
CA ILE A 250 -24.13 -4.20 15.41
C ILE A 250 -24.56 -5.17 16.49
N ASN A 251 -23.86 -6.31 16.56
CA ASN A 251 -23.95 -7.22 17.68
C ASN A 251 -22.70 -7.08 18.58
N LYS A 252 -22.81 -7.56 19.83
CA LYS A 252 -21.71 -7.48 20.82
C LYS A 252 -20.39 -8.04 20.29
N LYS A 253 -20.42 -9.13 19.50
CA LYS A 253 -19.21 -9.75 18.93
C LYS A 253 -18.57 -8.84 17.88
N THR A 254 -19.37 -8.24 17.00
CA THR A 254 -18.90 -7.28 16.00
C THR A 254 -18.30 -6.05 16.65
N ILE A 255 -18.97 -5.47 17.67
CA ILE A 255 -18.44 -4.29 18.38
C ILE A 255 -17.12 -4.61 19.07
N MET A 256 -17.05 -5.72 19.81
CA MET A 256 -15.80 -6.16 20.46
C MET A 256 -14.68 -6.36 19.44
N TRP A 257 -14.99 -6.94 18.27
CA TRP A 257 -14.02 -7.13 17.20
C TRP A 257 -13.55 -5.81 16.58
N ILE A 258 -14.46 -4.86 16.36
CA ILE A 258 -14.13 -3.51 15.88
C ILE A 258 -13.21 -2.80 16.87
N LEU A 259 -13.54 -2.83 18.17
CA LEU A 259 -12.72 -2.20 19.22
C LEU A 259 -11.33 -2.84 19.29
N TYR A 260 -11.25 -4.17 19.22
CA TYR A 260 -9.98 -4.91 19.21
C TYR A 260 -9.10 -4.53 18.02
N ILE A 261 -9.66 -4.55 16.80
CA ILE A 261 -8.92 -4.13 15.59
C ILE A 261 -8.53 -2.66 15.67
N ALA A 262 -9.42 -1.79 16.13
CA ALA A 262 -9.14 -0.36 16.27
C ALA A 262 -7.97 -0.11 17.23
N GLY A 263 -7.92 -0.82 18.37
CA GLY A 263 -6.82 -0.74 19.32
C GLY A 263 -5.48 -1.17 18.70
N ILE A 264 -5.45 -2.29 17.99
CA ILE A 264 -4.24 -2.78 17.31
C ILE A 264 -3.78 -1.80 16.24
N GLN A 265 -4.69 -1.36 15.37
CA GLN A 265 -4.37 -0.44 14.28
C GLN A 265 -3.90 0.92 14.81
N LEU A 266 -4.49 1.41 15.89
CA LEU A 266 -4.07 2.63 16.56
C LEU A 266 -2.65 2.49 17.11
N GLY A 267 -2.36 1.40 17.84
CA GLY A 267 -1.01 1.15 18.37
C GLY A 267 0.04 1.05 17.26
N ALA A 268 -0.26 0.29 16.20
CA ALA A 268 0.67 0.14 15.06
C ALA A 268 0.92 1.46 14.33
N ARG A 269 -0.13 2.24 14.02
CA ARG A 269 -0.01 3.48 13.24
C ARG A 269 0.62 4.64 14.02
N LEU A 270 0.58 4.62 15.34
CA LEU A 270 1.24 5.63 16.18
C LEU A 270 2.77 5.47 16.23
N VAL A 271 3.27 4.26 16.02
CA VAL A 271 4.69 3.94 16.20
C VAL A 271 5.38 3.66 14.87
N VAL A 272 4.85 2.71 14.08
CA VAL A 272 5.54 2.14 12.91
C VAL A 272 5.95 3.18 11.87
N PRO A 273 5.11 4.15 11.45
CA PRO A 273 5.50 5.12 10.44
C PRO A 273 6.65 6.05 10.86
N TYR A 274 6.87 6.20 12.17
CA TYR A 274 7.90 7.08 12.71
C TYR A 274 9.25 6.38 12.92
N ILE A 275 9.29 5.04 12.89
CA ILE A 275 10.53 4.26 13.05
C ILE A 275 11.63 4.65 12.05
N PRO A 276 11.40 4.74 10.72
CA PRO A 276 12.46 5.13 9.77
C PRO A 276 13.07 6.49 10.07
N ILE A 277 12.22 7.45 10.47
CA ILE A 277 12.61 8.83 10.81
C ILE A 277 13.40 8.82 12.13
N TYR A 278 12.88 8.13 13.15
CA TYR A 278 13.55 8.01 14.44
C TYR A 278 14.96 7.40 14.34
N LEU A 279 15.10 6.29 13.60
CA LEU A 279 16.38 5.62 13.42
C LEU A 279 17.39 6.50 12.66
N ASN A 280 16.94 7.25 11.66
CA ASN A 280 17.84 8.06 10.83
C ASN A 280 18.19 9.41 11.49
N ASP A 281 17.19 10.14 11.99
CA ASP A 281 17.39 11.54 12.43
C ASP A 281 17.79 11.65 13.91
N TYR A 282 17.37 10.70 14.76
CA TYR A 282 17.66 10.74 16.20
C TYR A 282 18.75 9.77 16.63
N LEU A 283 18.80 8.58 16.01
CA LEU A 283 19.83 7.58 16.32
C LEU A 283 21.02 7.63 15.35
N HIS A 284 20.96 8.50 14.34
CA HIS A 284 22.02 8.67 13.34
C HIS A 284 22.45 7.35 12.69
N ILE A 285 21.48 6.45 12.46
CA ILE A 285 21.73 5.20 11.77
C ILE A 285 21.70 5.46 10.27
N PRO A 286 22.73 5.02 9.52
CA PRO A 286 22.79 5.18 8.06
C PRO A 286 21.56 4.62 7.37
N ARG A 287 21.10 5.29 6.32
CA ARG A 287 19.80 4.97 5.70
C ARG A 287 19.70 3.53 5.18
N GLY A 288 20.78 3.01 4.60
CA GLY A 288 20.84 1.61 4.15
C GLY A 288 20.69 0.60 5.29
N ILE A 289 21.14 0.95 6.50
CA ILE A 289 20.99 0.14 7.71
C ILE A 289 19.59 0.31 8.29
N THR A 290 19.04 1.53 8.32
CA THR A 290 17.66 1.80 8.74
C THR A 290 16.65 1.00 7.94
N SER A 291 16.78 0.95 6.61
CA SER A 291 15.92 0.12 5.78
C SER A 291 16.12 -1.38 6.04
N THR A 292 17.32 -1.80 6.42
CA THR A 292 17.57 -3.19 6.84
C THR A 292 16.85 -3.49 8.16
N ILE A 293 16.93 -2.60 9.16
CA ILE A 293 16.23 -2.75 10.44
C ILE A 293 14.72 -2.77 10.24
N ASN A 294 14.17 -1.87 9.42
CA ASN A 294 12.73 -1.85 9.11
C ASN A 294 12.23 -3.08 8.33
N THR A 295 13.13 -3.87 7.78
CA THR A 295 12.81 -5.09 7.03
C THR A 295 12.64 -6.31 7.95
N PHE A 296 13.27 -6.32 9.13
CA PHE A 296 13.32 -7.44 10.08
C PHE A 296 12.46 -7.17 11.32
#